data_AF-T0F484-F1
#
_entry.id   AF-T0F484-F1
#
_cell.length_a   1.000
_cell.length_b   1.000
_cell.length_c   1.000
_cell.angle_alpha   90.00
_cell.angle_beta   90.00
_cell.angle_gamma   90.00
#
_symmetry.space_group_name_H-M   'P 1'
#
loop_
_entity.id
_entity.type
_entity.pdbx_description
1 polymer ?
#
loop_
_entity_poly.entity_id
_entity_poly.type
_entity_poly.pdbx_seq_one_letter_code
_entity_poly.pdbx_strand_id
1 'polypeptide(L)'
;MSVSRISSLFLGVFLFVSSAVSAKEPIHDKLDKLFFEQIHNLESGSLEEKIQAADYLKFVKSKLAVRPLLNALKGNPKVPKSEENSPTLKFAVAQALGAMELDIAAPELMEEFKRISPLVQETDIPSFSSPEGYNLTISVGEVLRSIGLLPYLKESEDIIVSGLSHSNFYVRASAADGLKNLNRKETLPQLNAALDKEKNSFVKVAILNAIVSINRIANQKFYDLCSFLKDESPMVRYRASMAVGEVDLKAGEFSLREALLIEHEPNVREQIKKDLANVIGFKMPATSFMFTEQIGK
;
A
#
# COMPACT_ATOMS: atom_id res chain seq x y z
N MET A 1 -64.19 61.20 45.88
CA MET A 1 -64.87 60.02 45.29
C MET A 1 -64.40 59.87 43.85
N SER A 2 -64.29 58.62 43.35
CA SER A 2 -63.68 58.18 42.06
C SER A 2 -62.14 58.20 42.10
N VAL A 3 -61.37 57.10 42.08
CA VAL A 3 -61.42 55.71 41.53
C VAL A 3 -61.22 55.57 40.01
N SER A 4 -60.01 55.03 39.71
CA SER A 4 -59.46 54.23 38.57
C SER A 4 -59.59 54.74 37.13
N ARG A 5 -58.48 54.98 36.39
CA ARG A 5 -57.38 54.11 35.87
C ARG A 5 -57.77 53.13 34.74
N ILE A 6 -56.91 53.12 33.71
CA ILE A 6 -56.46 52.04 32.77
C ILE A 6 -56.62 52.57 31.32
N SER A 7 -55.70 52.49 30.35
CA SER A 7 -54.36 51.91 30.18
C SER A 7 -53.84 52.39 28.80
N SER A 8 -52.53 52.60 28.64
CA SER A 8 -51.88 52.48 27.33
C SER A 8 -50.52 51.81 27.49
N LEU A 9 -50.40 50.63 26.91
CA LEU A 9 -49.17 49.83 26.83
C LEU A 9 -48.13 50.56 25.97
N PHE A 10 -46.94 50.78 26.52
CA PHE A 10 -45.73 51.02 25.74
C PHE A 10 -45.04 49.67 25.49
N LEU A 11 -45.11 49.18 24.25
CA LEU A 11 -44.38 48.00 23.80
C LEU A 11 -42.98 48.42 23.37
N GLY A 12 -42.00 48.30 24.27
CA GLY A 12 -40.59 48.50 23.97
C GLY A 12 -40.04 47.33 23.13
N VAL A 13 -39.53 47.65 21.95
CA VAL A 13 -38.83 46.69 21.07
C VAL A 13 -37.47 46.36 21.71
N PHE A 14 -37.35 45.18 22.30
CA PHE A 14 -36.06 44.59 22.65
C PHE A 14 -35.40 44.06 21.37
N LEU A 15 -34.39 44.78 20.88
CA LEU A 15 -33.42 44.26 19.92
C LEU A 15 -32.59 43.16 20.61
N PHE A 16 -33.00 41.91 20.43
CA PHE A 16 -32.13 40.77 20.70
C PHE A 16 -31.00 40.77 19.65
N VAL A 17 -29.80 41.18 20.07
CA VAL A 17 -28.58 40.86 19.34
C VAL A 17 -28.36 39.36 19.51
N SER A 18 -28.77 38.58 18.52
CA SER A 18 -28.38 37.18 18.41
C SER A 18 -26.90 37.14 17.99
N SER A 19 -26.00 37.13 18.96
CA SER A 19 -24.64 36.63 18.75
C SER A 19 -24.71 35.10 18.59
N ALA A 20 -25.13 34.67 17.41
CA ALA A 20 -24.89 33.31 16.93
C ALA A 20 -23.39 33.17 16.60
N VAL A 21 -22.56 33.07 17.63
CA VAL A 21 -21.20 32.56 17.51
C VAL A 21 -21.32 31.05 17.35
N SER A 22 -21.15 30.59 16.12
CA SER A 22 -20.28 29.47 15.75
C SER A 22 -20.52 29.18 14.28
N ALA A 23 -19.78 29.89 13.43
CA ALA A 23 -19.67 29.55 12.03
C ALA A 23 -19.12 28.12 11.94
N LYS A 24 -19.88 27.22 11.31
CA LYS A 24 -19.33 25.94 10.83
C LYS A 24 -18.14 26.29 9.93
N GLU A 25 -16.92 26.11 10.43
CA GLU A 25 -15.75 26.12 9.57
C GLU A 25 -16.00 25.16 8.40
N PRO A 26 -15.83 25.59 7.15
CA PRO A 26 -16.08 24.74 6.00
C PRO A 26 -15.14 23.53 6.05
N ILE A 27 -15.64 22.37 5.63
CA ILE A 27 -14.93 21.08 5.75
C ILE A 27 -13.54 21.13 5.09
N HIS A 28 -13.41 21.90 4.01
CA HIS A 28 -12.14 22.11 3.29
C HIS A 28 -11.06 22.73 4.19
N ASP A 29 -11.37 23.77 4.95
CA ASP A 29 -10.41 24.42 5.85
C ASP A 29 -9.90 23.46 6.94
N LYS A 30 -10.76 22.54 7.40
CA LYS A 30 -10.36 21.52 8.38
C LYS A 30 -9.44 20.46 7.77
N LEU A 31 -9.71 20.04 6.54
CA LEU A 31 -8.86 19.09 5.82
C LEU A 31 -7.49 19.70 5.51
N ASP A 32 -7.44 20.98 5.13
CA ASP A 32 -6.18 21.68 4.89
C ASP A 32 -5.38 21.84 6.19
N LYS A 33 -6.03 22.24 7.29
CA LYS A 33 -5.37 22.30 8.61
C LYS A 33 -4.80 20.93 9.01
N LEU A 34 -5.58 19.87 8.87
CA LEU A 34 -5.15 18.51 9.21
C LEU A 34 -3.98 18.07 8.31
N PHE A 35 -4.03 18.40 7.02
CA PHE A 35 -2.93 18.14 6.11
C PHE A 35 -1.63 18.80 6.58
N PHE A 36 -1.64 20.09 6.88
CA PHE A 36 -0.45 20.80 7.35
C PHE A 36 0.01 20.35 8.74
N GLU A 37 -0.91 19.93 9.60
CA GLU A 37 -0.60 19.28 10.87
C GLU A 37 0.17 17.98 10.66
N GLN A 38 -0.24 17.13 9.70
CA GLN A 38 0.50 15.91 9.38
C GLN A 38 1.87 16.20 8.76
N ILE A 39 2.00 17.24 7.93
CA ILE A 39 3.32 17.68 7.45
C ILE A 39 4.21 18.10 8.62
N HIS A 40 3.68 18.85 9.58
CA HIS A 40 4.41 19.25 10.78
C HIS A 40 4.83 18.05 11.64
N ASN A 41 3.92 17.11 11.89
CA ASN A 41 4.19 15.88 12.65
C ASN A 41 5.28 15.03 11.98
N LEU A 42 5.28 14.96 10.65
CA LEU A 42 6.32 14.25 9.88
C LEU A 42 7.71 14.91 10.06
N GLU A 43 7.77 16.23 10.15
CA GLU A 43 9.01 16.98 10.29
C GLU A 43 9.56 16.94 11.72
N SER A 44 8.74 17.23 12.73
CA SER A 44 9.19 17.44 14.12
C SER A 44 8.57 16.53 15.18
N GLY A 45 7.64 15.65 14.83
CA GLY A 45 7.00 14.74 15.77
C GLY A 45 7.93 13.61 16.25
N SER A 46 7.44 12.84 17.21
CA SER A 46 7.98 11.54 17.62
C SER A 46 7.95 10.52 16.48
N LEU A 47 8.68 9.41 16.61
CA LEU A 47 8.67 8.34 15.61
C LEU A 47 7.24 7.85 15.30
N GLU A 48 6.41 7.68 16.34
CA GLU A 48 5.01 7.26 16.19
C GLU A 48 4.18 8.29 15.41
N GLU A 49 4.28 9.58 15.76
CA GLU A 49 3.58 10.66 15.06
C GLU A 49 4.04 10.76 13.60
N LYS A 50 5.33 10.55 13.31
CA LYS A 50 5.86 10.53 11.94
C LYS A 50 5.29 9.37 11.12
N ILE A 51 5.17 8.18 11.72
CA ILE A 51 4.59 7.00 11.06
C ILE A 51 3.11 7.25 10.75
N GLN A 52 2.34 7.72 11.75
CA GLN A 52 0.92 8.04 11.59
C GLN A 52 0.70 9.13 10.53
N ALA A 53 1.55 10.15 10.51
CA ALA A 53 1.52 11.20 9.50
C ALA A 53 1.78 10.62 8.09
N ALA A 54 2.79 9.77 7.92
CA ALA A 54 3.06 9.12 6.63
C ALA A 54 1.87 8.26 6.18
N ASP A 55 1.26 7.50 7.09
CA ASP A 55 0.09 6.67 6.81
C ASP A 55 -1.14 7.49 6.41
N TYR A 56 -1.34 8.67 7.00
CA TYR A 56 -2.39 9.60 6.59
C TYR A 56 -2.10 10.16 5.19
N LEU A 57 -0.87 10.64 4.96
CA LEU A 57 -0.48 11.30 3.71
C LEU A 57 -0.54 10.37 2.49
N LYS A 58 -0.45 9.05 2.69
CA LYS A 58 -0.72 8.01 1.69
C LYS A 58 -2.05 8.23 0.94
N PHE A 59 -3.08 8.73 1.62
CA PHE A 59 -4.41 8.95 1.05
C PHE A 59 -4.60 10.35 0.48
N VAL A 60 -3.62 11.24 0.65
CA VAL A 60 -3.67 12.62 0.17
C VAL A 60 -2.79 12.77 -1.07
N LYS A 61 -3.42 12.83 -2.25
CA LYS A 61 -2.72 13.04 -3.52
C LYS A 61 -2.27 14.50 -3.71
N SER A 62 -1.43 15.01 -2.80
CA SER A 62 -0.88 16.37 -2.85
C SER A 62 0.63 16.35 -3.09
N LYS A 63 1.07 17.05 -4.14
CA LYS A 63 2.51 17.23 -4.44
C LYS A 63 3.28 17.89 -3.29
N LEU A 64 2.59 18.66 -2.44
CA LEU A 64 3.19 19.32 -1.28
C LEU A 64 3.69 18.33 -0.24
N ALA A 65 3.12 17.13 -0.17
CA ALA A 65 3.55 16.09 0.77
C ALA A 65 4.81 15.34 0.32
N VAL A 66 5.13 15.35 -0.98
CA VAL A 66 6.24 14.56 -1.54
C VAL A 66 7.56 14.96 -0.92
N ARG A 67 7.89 16.25 -0.87
CA ARG A 67 9.19 16.71 -0.33
C ARG A 67 9.36 16.39 1.17
N PRO A 68 8.38 16.67 2.05
CA PRO A 68 8.44 16.24 3.45
C PRO A 68 8.61 14.72 3.60
N LEU A 69 7.87 13.91 2.81
CA LEU A 69 8.03 12.46 2.78
C LEU A 69 9.43 12.05 2.34
N LEU A 70 9.98 12.63 1.27
CA LEU A 70 11.35 12.33 0.81
C LEU A 70 12.41 12.70 1.85
N ASN A 71 12.22 13.79 2.59
CA ASN A 71 13.10 14.15 3.71
C ASN A 71 13.04 13.10 4.82
N ALA A 72 11.83 12.65 5.19
CA ALA A 72 11.63 11.59 6.18
C ALA A 72 12.19 10.23 5.71
N LEU A 73 12.08 9.91 4.41
CA LEU A 73 12.67 8.72 3.81
C LEU A 73 14.19 8.73 3.98
N LYS A 74 14.83 9.85 3.65
CA LYS A 74 16.28 10.02 3.78
C LYS A 74 16.74 9.91 5.24
N GLY A 75 15.93 10.42 6.17
CA GLY A 75 16.26 10.48 7.58
C GLY A 75 17.47 11.37 7.86
N ASN A 76 18.17 11.11 8.97
CA ASN A 76 19.32 11.90 9.39
C ASN A 76 20.64 11.20 9.06
N PRO A 77 21.31 11.53 7.95
CA PRO A 77 22.55 10.85 7.56
C PRO A 77 23.71 11.09 8.53
N LYS A 78 23.64 12.15 9.35
CA LYS A 78 24.69 12.48 10.33
C LYS A 78 24.59 11.65 11.61
N VAL A 79 23.41 11.11 11.90
CA VAL A 79 23.15 10.33 13.12
C VAL A 79 22.47 9.02 12.75
N PRO A 80 23.21 8.00 12.27
CA PRO A 80 22.64 6.76 11.76
C PRO A 80 21.72 6.02 12.74
N LYS A 81 21.97 6.15 14.04
CA LYS A 81 21.17 5.53 15.12
C LYS A 81 19.96 6.36 15.57
N SER A 82 19.72 7.52 14.96
CA SER A 82 18.53 8.33 15.24
C SER A 82 17.25 7.57 14.88
N GLU A 83 16.18 7.81 15.62
CA GLU A 83 14.84 7.32 15.31
C GLU A 83 14.36 7.78 13.91
N GLU A 84 14.88 8.90 13.42
CA GLU A 84 14.63 9.38 12.04
C GLU A 84 15.09 8.41 10.96
N ASN A 85 16.01 7.49 11.28
CA ASN A 85 16.48 6.46 10.36
C ASN A 85 15.79 5.10 10.58
N SER A 86 14.72 5.07 11.38
CA SER A 86 13.96 3.86 11.69
C SER A 86 13.50 3.15 10.40
N PRO A 87 13.72 1.82 10.28
CA PRO A 87 13.20 1.06 9.15
C PRO A 87 11.68 1.15 9.01
N THR A 88 10.93 1.18 10.12
CA THR A 88 9.47 1.37 10.08
C THR A 88 9.08 2.67 9.42
N LEU A 89 9.74 3.77 9.78
CA LEU A 89 9.44 5.07 9.18
C LEU A 89 9.71 5.03 7.67
N LYS A 90 10.85 4.46 7.26
CA LYS A 90 11.17 4.28 5.83
C LYS A 90 10.14 3.44 5.10
N PHE A 91 9.63 2.37 5.72
CA PHE A 91 8.56 1.54 5.18
C PHE A 91 7.28 2.37 4.95
N ALA A 92 6.79 3.05 5.98
CA ALA A 92 5.54 3.82 5.91
C ALA A 92 5.63 4.94 4.86
N VAL A 93 6.77 5.64 4.84
CA VAL A 93 7.04 6.71 3.86
C VAL A 93 7.15 6.16 2.44
N ALA A 94 7.84 5.05 2.22
CA ALA A 94 7.93 4.42 0.90
C ALA A 94 6.55 4.00 0.40
N GLN A 95 5.71 3.43 1.26
CA GLN A 95 4.34 3.07 0.92
C GLN A 95 3.50 4.29 0.56
N ALA A 96 3.61 5.38 1.33
CA ALA A 96 2.91 6.63 1.05
C ALA A 96 3.31 7.18 -0.33
N LEU A 97 4.61 7.29 -0.60
CA LEU A 97 5.12 7.76 -1.90
C LEU A 97 4.68 6.87 -3.07
N GLY A 98 4.69 5.55 -2.89
CA GLY A 98 4.20 4.60 -3.89
C GLY A 98 2.72 4.77 -4.21
N ALA A 99 1.87 4.91 -3.18
CA ALA A 99 0.42 5.08 -3.33
C ALA A 99 0.03 6.44 -3.94
N MET A 100 0.88 7.46 -3.79
CA MET A 100 0.68 8.76 -4.43
C MET A 100 0.89 8.68 -5.96
N GLU A 101 1.69 7.71 -6.44
CA GLU A 101 1.97 7.49 -7.87
C GLU A 101 2.58 8.72 -8.58
N LEU A 102 3.41 9.49 -7.85
CA LEU A 102 4.05 10.69 -8.37
C LEU A 102 5.47 10.39 -8.83
N ASP A 103 5.75 10.67 -10.10
CA ASP A 103 7.05 10.52 -10.78
C ASP A 103 8.22 11.19 -10.05
N ILE A 104 7.96 12.34 -9.42
CA ILE A 104 8.96 13.12 -8.66
C ILE A 104 9.59 12.29 -7.52
N ALA A 105 8.92 11.26 -7.00
CA ALA A 105 9.45 10.43 -5.92
C ALA A 105 10.44 9.35 -6.39
N ALA A 106 10.46 9.02 -7.69
CA ALA A 106 11.21 7.88 -8.19
C ALA A 106 12.73 8.00 -7.99
N PRO A 107 13.39 9.12 -8.34
CA PRO A 107 14.85 9.23 -8.20
C PRO A 107 15.33 9.01 -6.77
N GLU A 108 14.65 9.60 -5.79
CA GLU A 108 15.00 9.53 -4.39
C GLU A 108 14.71 8.15 -3.78
N LEU A 109 13.62 7.48 -4.17
CA LEU A 109 13.38 6.09 -3.77
C LEU A 109 14.43 5.14 -4.33
N MET A 110 14.84 5.35 -5.58
CA MET A 110 15.91 4.58 -6.23
C MET A 110 17.27 4.78 -5.54
N GLU A 111 17.63 6.02 -5.22
CA GLU A 111 18.86 6.34 -4.48
C GLU A 111 18.83 5.77 -3.05
N GLU A 112 17.69 5.87 -2.37
CA GLU A 112 17.54 5.27 -1.05
C GLU A 112 17.67 3.75 -1.10
N PHE A 113 17.06 3.07 -2.09
CA PHE A 113 17.21 1.64 -2.30
C PHE A 113 18.69 1.25 -2.49
N LYS A 114 19.42 1.95 -3.37
CA LYS A 114 20.87 1.73 -3.60
C LYS A 114 21.67 1.87 -2.31
N ARG A 115 21.26 2.77 -1.41
CA ARG A 115 21.92 3.02 -0.11
C ARG A 115 21.65 1.92 0.91
N ILE A 116 20.40 1.44 1.02
CA ILE A 116 19.99 0.52 2.10
C ILE A 116 20.04 -0.95 1.71
N SER A 117 19.90 -1.30 0.44
CA SER A 117 19.93 -2.68 -0.04
C SER A 117 21.23 -3.42 0.32
N PRO A 118 22.44 -2.84 0.17
CA PRO A 118 23.69 -3.53 0.51
C PRO A 118 23.84 -3.87 2.01
N LEU A 119 23.03 -3.24 2.87
CA LEU A 119 23.06 -3.47 4.31
C LEU A 119 22.26 -4.73 4.72
N VAL A 120 21.42 -5.25 3.82
CA VAL A 120 20.61 -6.45 4.07
C VAL A 120 21.44 -7.69 3.77
N GLN A 121 21.66 -8.51 4.79
CA GLN A 121 22.41 -9.76 4.69
C GLN A 121 21.51 -10.91 4.24
N GLU A 122 22.12 -11.98 3.73
CA GLU A 122 21.40 -13.18 3.31
C GLU A 122 20.60 -13.82 4.45
N THR A 123 21.14 -13.79 5.67
CA THR A 123 20.56 -14.39 6.88
C THR A 123 19.47 -13.54 7.53
N ASP A 124 19.25 -12.31 7.06
CA ASP A 124 18.27 -11.41 7.69
C ASP A 124 16.84 -11.90 7.40
N ILE A 125 16.09 -12.15 8.48
CA ILE A 125 14.71 -12.62 8.40
C ILE A 125 13.77 -11.42 8.54
N PRO A 126 12.78 -11.22 7.64
CA PRO A 126 11.81 -10.14 7.78
C PRO A 126 10.96 -10.30 9.07
N SER A 127 10.80 -9.23 9.85
CA SER A 127 10.00 -9.23 11.08
C SER A 127 8.65 -8.53 10.91
N PHE A 128 7.55 -9.28 10.91
CA PHE A 128 6.19 -8.76 10.71
C PHE A 128 5.44 -8.51 12.03
N SER A 129 6.15 -8.34 13.15
CA SER A 129 5.58 -8.34 14.50
C SER A 129 4.57 -7.21 14.73
N SER A 130 4.91 -6.00 14.29
CA SER A 130 4.03 -4.83 14.23
C SER A 130 4.65 -3.82 13.27
N PRO A 131 3.89 -2.82 12.77
CA PRO A 131 4.46 -1.74 11.98
C PRO A 131 5.70 -1.13 12.64
N GLU A 132 5.65 -0.85 13.94
CA GLU A 132 6.73 -0.28 14.76
C GLU A 132 7.94 -1.21 14.92
N GLY A 133 7.78 -2.50 14.62
CA GLY A 133 8.81 -3.54 14.72
C GLY A 133 9.41 -3.96 13.37
N TYR A 134 9.10 -3.29 12.26
CA TYR A 134 9.68 -3.64 10.96
C TYR A 134 11.19 -3.43 10.96
N ASN A 135 11.89 -4.44 10.43
CA ASN A 135 13.33 -4.39 10.25
C ASN A 135 13.70 -3.90 8.84
N LEU A 136 15.00 -3.65 8.65
CA LEU A 136 15.52 -3.09 7.39
C LEU A 136 15.14 -3.92 6.16
N THR A 137 15.14 -5.25 6.28
CA THR A 137 14.76 -6.17 5.18
C THR A 137 13.36 -5.88 4.64
N ILE A 138 12.39 -5.62 5.53
CA ILE A 138 11.02 -5.28 5.12
C ILE A 138 10.98 -3.92 4.44
N SER A 139 11.67 -2.92 5.00
CA SER A 139 11.72 -1.58 4.44
C SER A 139 12.37 -1.54 3.07
N VAL A 140 13.47 -2.27 2.86
CA VAL A 140 14.12 -2.40 1.54
C VAL A 140 13.16 -3.03 0.54
N GLY A 141 12.44 -4.07 0.95
CA GLY A 141 11.43 -4.70 0.11
C GLY A 141 10.30 -3.74 -0.28
N GLU A 142 9.82 -2.93 0.66
CA GLU A 142 8.75 -1.98 0.39
C GLU A 142 9.19 -0.84 -0.52
N VAL A 143 10.38 -0.29 -0.32
CA VAL A 143 10.96 0.70 -1.25
C VAL A 143 10.96 0.13 -2.68
N LEU A 144 11.36 -1.14 -2.85
CA LEU A 144 11.41 -1.79 -4.15
C LEU A 144 10.01 -1.99 -4.77
N ARG A 145 9.00 -2.36 -3.96
CA ARG A 145 7.60 -2.46 -4.40
C ARG A 145 7.04 -1.10 -4.81
N SER A 146 7.35 -0.06 -4.03
CA SER A 146 6.89 1.30 -4.27
C SER A 146 7.48 1.88 -5.55
N ILE A 147 8.75 1.63 -5.86
CA ILE A 147 9.35 2.01 -7.16
C ILE A 147 8.54 1.42 -8.32
N GLY A 148 8.02 0.20 -8.18
CA GLY A 148 7.18 -0.45 -9.19
C GLY A 148 5.77 0.15 -9.36
N LEU A 149 5.27 0.92 -8.39
CA LEU A 149 3.97 1.60 -8.47
C LEU A 149 4.06 2.98 -9.15
N LEU A 150 5.26 3.55 -9.25
CA LEU A 150 5.46 4.87 -9.82
C LEU A 150 5.35 4.86 -11.36
N PRO A 151 5.11 6.01 -11.99
CA PRO A 151 5.17 6.15 -13.44
C PRO A 151 6.46 5.55 -14.02
N TYR A 152 6.31 4.84 -15.14
CA TYR A 152 7.39 4.05 -15.73
C TYR A 152 8.63 4.90 -16.06
N LEU A 153 9.77 4.47 -15.53
CA LEU A 153 11.11 4.90 -15.92
C LEU A 153 11.96 3.66 -16.20
N LYS A 154 12.82 3.73 -17.22
CA LYS A 154 13.71 2.60 -17.55
C LYS A 154 14.66 2.27 -16.40
N GLU A 155 15.19 3.28 -15.72
CA GLU A 155 16.05 3.09 -14.54
C GLU A 155 15.33 2.37 -13.40
N SER A 156 14.06 2.70 -13.14
CA SER A 156 13.23 2.01 -12.14
C SER A 156 13.11 0.52 -12.46
N GLU A 157 12.81 0.17 -13.72
CA GLU A 157 12.77 -1.23 -14.16
C GLU A 157 14.11 -1.93 -13.96
N ASP A 158 15.21 -1.29 -14.33
CA ASP A 158 16.55 -1.88 -14.20
C ASP A 158 16.93 -2.14 -12.74
N ILE A 159 16.56 -1.22 -11.83
CA ILE A 159 16.74 -1.41 -10.38
C ILE A 159 15.91 -2.58 -9.87
N ILE A 160 14.63 -2.65 -10.22
CA ILE A 160 13.75 -3.75 -9.78
C ILE A 160 14.27 -5.09 -10.33
N VAL A 161 14.67 -5.15 -11.60
CA VAL A 161 15.25 -6.35 -12.22
C VAL A 161 16.54 -6.77 -11.51
N SER A 162 17.40 -5.82 -11.12
CA SER A 162 18.62 -6.15 -10.36
C SER A 162 18.30 -6.81 -9.01
N GLY A 163 17.20 -6.41 -8.37
CA GLY A 163 16.71 -6.96 -7.11
C GLY A 163 16.33 -8.45 -7.19
N LEU A 164 15.99 -8.99 -8.37
CA LEU A 164 15.72 -10.41 -8.56
C LEU A 164 16.94 -11.30 -8.29
N SER A 165 18.16 -10.74 -8.28
CA SER A 165 19.40 -11.47 -8.00
C SER A 165 20.00 -11.15 -6.62
N HIS A 166 19.25 -10.48 -5.74
CA HIS A 166 19.72 -10.14 -4.40
C HIS A 166 19.98 -11.40 -3.54
N SER A 167 20.96 -11.35 -2.62
CA SER A 167 21.32 -12.49 -1.75
C SER A 167 20.17 -12.87 -0.81
N ASN A 168 19.53 -11.88 -0.19
CA ASN A 168 18.36 -12.06 0.67
C ASN A 168 17.10 -12.43 -0.13
N PHE A 169 16.42 -13.51 0.27
CA PHE A 169 15.23 -14.03 -0.40
C PHE A 169 14.04 -13.05 -0.39
N TYR A 170 13.86 -12.29 0.69
CA TYR A 170 12.73 -11.37 0.81
C TYR A 170 12.87 -10.18 -0.14
N VAL A 171 14.09 -9.70 -0.36
CA VAL A 171 14.36 -8.64 -1.36
C VAL A 171 14.06 -9.17 -2.77
N ARG A 172 14.46 -10.41 -3.10
CA ARG A 172 14.10 -11.03 -4.40
C ARG A 172 12.60 -11.16 -4.60
N ALA A 173 11.86 -11.60 -3.57
CA ALA A 173 10.40 -11.67 -3.62
C ALA A 173 9.78 -10.28 -3.82
N SER A 174 10.32 -9.26 -3.16
CA SER A 174 9.86 -7.86 -3.28
C SER A 174 10.17 -7.28 -4.66
N ALA A 175 11.27 -7.69 -5.29
CA ALA A 175 11.58 -7.34 -6.67
C ALA A 175 10.53 -7.89 -7.65
N ALA A 176 10.14 -9.16 -7.48
CA ALA A 176 9.06 -9.75 -8.27
C ALA A 176 7.73 -9.01 -8.06
N ASP A 177 7.40 -8.64 -6.81
CA ASP A 177 6.21 -7.81 -6.51
C ASP A 177 6.31 -6.42 -7.18
N GLY A 178 7.49 -5.81 -7.20
CA GLY A 178 7.73 -4.55 -7.91
C GLY A 178 7.50 -4.66 -9.42
N LEU A 179 7.96 -5.73 -10.07
CA LEU A 179 7.69 -5.98 -11.50
C LEU A 179 6.22 -6.28 -11.78
N LYS A 180 5.54 -6.96 -10.84
CA LYS A 180 4.08 -7.15 -10.89
C LYS A 180 3.36 -5.79 -10.90
N ASN A 181 3.75 -4.89 -10.00
CA ASN A 181 3.18 -3.54 -9.90
C ASN A 181 3.46 -2.72 -11.16
N LEU A 182 4.68 -2.83 -11.71
CA LEU A 182 5.06 -2.17 -12.96
C LEU A 182 4.21 -2.68 -14.15
N ASN A 183 3.77 -3.94 -14.08
CA ASN A 183 2.83 -4.58 -14.99
C ASN A 183 3.23 -4.52 -16.48
N ARG A 184 4.53 -4.71 -16.76
CA ARG A 184 5.08 -4.68 -18.11
C ARG A 184 5.43 -6.07 -18.64
N LYS A 185 4.89 -6.43 -19.81
CA LYS A 185 5.14 -7.72 -20.47
C LYS A 185 6.61 -7.91 -20.85
N GLU A 186 7.34 -6.83 -21.06
CA GLU A 186 8.76 -6.80 -21.40
C GLU A 186 9.65 -7.32 -20.27
N THR A 187 9.13 -7.44 -19.04
CA THR A 187 9.83 -7.97 -17.88
C THR A 187 9.69 -9.49 -17.72
N LEU A 188 8.82 -10.13 -18.52
CA LEU A 188 8.59 -11.57 -18.47
C LEU A 188 9.84 -12.42 -18.72
N PRO A 189 10.76 -12.08 -19.65
CA PRO A 189 12.00 -12.85 -19.82
C PRO A 189 12.85 -12.88 -18.55
N GLN A 190 12.96 -11.76 -17.84
CA GLN A 190 13.72 -11.60 -16.60
C GLN A 190 13.06 -12.39 -15.46
N LEU A 191 11.74 -12.32 -15.35
CA LEU A 191 10.97 -13.11 -14.37
C LEU A 191 11.11 -14.62 -14.61
N ASN A 192 11.02 -15.09 -15.86
CA ASN A 192 11.21 -16.51 -16.18
C ASN A 192 12.65 -16.96 -15.88
N ALA A 193 13.66 -16.17 -16.28
CA ALA A 193 15.05 -16.49 -15.98
C ALA A 193 15.35 -16.53 -14.46
N ALA A 194 14.69 -15.68 -13.67
CA ALA A 194 14.77 -15.71 -12.22
C ALA A 194 14.07 -16.95 -11.63
N LEU A 195 12.88 -17.30 -12.14
CA LEU A 195 12.13 -18.48 -11.71
C LEU A 195 12.92 -19.78 -11.90
N ASP A 196 13.62 -19.92 -13.04
CA ASP A 196 14.37 -21.13 -13.38
C ASP A 196 15.56 -21.39 -12.44
N LYS A 197 16.09 -20.33 -11.82
CA LYS A 197 17.25 -20.40 -10.90
C LYS A 197 16.84 -20.41 -9.42
N GLU A 198 15.61 -19.99 -9.11
CA GLU A 198 15.14 -19.84 -7.75
C GLU A 198 14.91 -21.20 -7.08
N LYS A 199 15.26 -21.29 -5.80
CA LYS A 199 15.09 -22.49 -4.98
C LYS A 199 14.15 -22.27 -3.80
N ASN A 200 14.04 -21.04 -3.32
CA ASN A 200 13.18 -20.67 -2.20
C ASN A 200 11.71 -20.60 -2.65
N SER A 201 10.85 -21.44 -2.06
CA SER A 201 9.41 -21.51 -2.38
C SER A 201 8.69 -20.17 -2.22
N PHE A 202 9.02 -19.37 -1.20
CA PHE A 202 8.40 -18.07 -0.97
C PHE A 202 8.68 -17.10 -2.13
N VAL A 203 9.90 -17.14 -2.66
CA VAL A 203 10.29 -16.32 -3.82
C VAL A 203 9.68 -16.85 -5.12
N LYS A 204 9.61 -18.17 -5.30
CA LYS A 204 8.93 -18.78 -6.46
C LYS A 204 7.47 -18.33 -6.54
N VAL A 205 6.75 -18.32 -5.43
CA VAL A 205 5.37 -17.81 -5.36
C VAL A 205 5.30 -16.36 -5.80
N ALA A 206 6.23 -15.50 -5.35
CA ALA A 206 6.28 -14.09 -5.77
C ALA A 206 6.49 -13.93 -7.28
N ILE A 207 7.46 -14.66 -7.85
CA ILE A 207 7.78 -14.61 -9.27
C ILE A 207 6.61 -15.15 -10.12
N LEU A 208 6.01 -16.27 -9.70
CA LEU A 208 4.84 -16.82 -10.38
C LEU A 208 3.64 -15.89 -10.30
N ASN A 209 3.41 -15.25 -9.15
CA ASN A 209 2.38 -14.21 -9.01
C ASN A 209 2.61 -13.10 -10.05
N ALA A 210 3.81 -12.54 -10.13
CA ALA A 210 4.15 -11.51 -11.10
C ALA A 210 3.90 -11.96 -12.55
N ILE A 211 4.39 -13.13 -12.95
CA ILE A 211 4.22 -13.68 -14.30
C ILE A 211 2.74 -13.86 -14.63
N VAL A 212 1.95 -14.41 -13.72
CA VAL A 212 0.54 -14.69 -13.97
C VAL A 212 -0.29 -13.40 -13.94
N SER A 213 -0.02 -12.46 -13.03
CA SER A 213 -0.69 -11.16 -13.00
C SER A 213 -0.46 -10.36 -14.28
N ILE A 214 0.76 -10.39 -14.83
CA ILE A 214 1.09 -9.70 -16.10
C ILE A 214 0.39 -10.37 -17.30
N ASN A 215 0.32 -11.70 -17.31
CA ASN A 215 -0.30 -12.43 -18.42
C ASN A 215 -1.82 -12.52 -18.34
N ARG A 216 -2.39 -12.52 -17.12
CA ARG A 216 -3.82 -12.72 -16.82
C ARG A 216 -4.41 -14.00 -17.44
N ILE A 217 -3.63 -15.08 -17.50
CA ILE A 217 -4.03 -16.35 -18.12
C ILE A 217 -3.80 -17.51 -17.16
N ALA A 218 -4.77 -18.43 -17.07
CA ALA A 218 -4.68 -19.68 -16.32
C ALA A 218 -3.91 -20.75 -17.13
N ASN A 219 -2.60 -20.56 -17.29
CA ASN A 219 -1.71 -21.53 -17.95
C ASN A 219 -0.94 -22.38 -16.93
N GLN A 220 0.06 -23.15 -17.38
CA GLN A 220 0.88 -23.99 -16.49
C GLN A 220 1.48 -23.19 -15.31
N LYS A 221 1.96 -21.96 -15.52
CA LYS A 221 2.53 -21.14 -14.44
C LYS A 221 1.50 -20.77 -13.37
N PHE A 222 0.23 -20.61 -13.74
CA PHE A 222 -0.86 -20.43 -12.78
C PHE A 222 -1.10 -21.69 -11.95
N TYR A 223 -1.07 -22.89 -12.56
CA TYR A 223 -1.22 -24.13 -11.80
C TYR A 223 0.02 -24.46 -10.96
N ASP A 224 1.22 -24.09 -11.42
CA ASP A 224 2.44 -24.13 -10.62
C ASP A 224 2.29 -23.23 -9.38
N LEU A 225 1.73 -22.02 -9.53
CA LEU A 225 1.41 -21.14 -8.40
C LEU A 225 0.40 -21.78 -7.44
N CYS A 226 -0.68 -22.38 -7.94
CA CYS A 226 -1.67 -23.07 -7.12
C CYS A 226 -1.07 -24.25 -6.34
N SER A 227 -0.05 -24.93 -6.86
CA SER A 227 0.57 -26.07 -6.17
C SER A 227 1.18 -25.69 -4.81
N PHE A 228 1.63 -24.44 -4.65
CA PHE A 228 2.17 -23.92 -3.39
C PHE A 228 1.12 -23.71 -2.29
N LEU A 229 -0.18 -23.82 -2.59
CA LEU A 229 -1.24 -23.86 -1.56
C LEU A 229 -1.14 -25.09 -0.65
N LYS A 230 -0.31 -26.08 -1.02
CA LYS A 230 -0.03 -27.30 -0.24
C LYS A 230 1.43 -27.38 0.23
N ASP A 231 2.18 -26.29 0.15
CA ASP A 231 3.57 -26.22 0.60
C ASP A 231 3.67 -26.50 2.12
N GLU A 232 4.79 -27.08 2.57
CA GLU A 232 5.00 -27.41 3.97
C GLU A 232 5.01 -26.16 4.86
N SER A 233 5.51 -25.04 4.33
CA SER A 233 5.61 -23.77 5.06
C SER A 233 4.28 -23.01 5.07
N PRO A 234 3.71 -22.69 6.26
CA PRO A 234 2.51 -21.85 6.36
C PRO A 234 2.66 -20.48 5.70
N MET A 235 3.87 -19.89 5.74
CA MET A 235 4.14 -18.60 5.10
C MET A 235 4.05 -18.68 3.58
N VAL A 236 4.47 -19.79 2.99
CA VAL A 236 4.39 -20.02 1.55
C VAL A 236 2.94 -20.25 1.14
N ARG A 237 2.19 -21.06 1.89
CA ARG A 237 0.75 -21.29 1.65
C ARG A 237 -0.06 -19.99 1.75
N TYR A 238 0.22 -19.18 2.78
CA TYR A 238 -0.40 -17.85 2.95
C TYR A 238 -0.16 -16.96 1.73
N ARG A 239 1.10 -16.84 1.29
CA ARG A 239 1.46 -16.04 0.12
C ARG A 239 0.86 -16.60 -1.18
N ALA A 240 0.80 -17.92 -1.34
CA ALA A 240 0.20 -18.57 -2.50
C ALA A 240 -1.31 -18.30 -2.56
N SER A 241 -2.00 -18.35 -1.43
CA SER A 241 -3.41 -17.95 -1.31
C SER A 241 -3.61 -16.52 -1.78
N MET A 242 -2.84 -15.58 -1.21
CA MET A 242 -2.90 -14.17 -1.59
C MET A 242 -2.68 -14.00 -3.09
N ALA A 243 -1.66 -14.63 -3.65
CA ALA A 243 -1.33 -14.53 -5.07
C ALA A 243 -2.47 -15.06 -5.96
N VAL A 244 -3.06 -16.22 -5.63
CA VAL A 244 -4.20 -16.77 -6.40
C VAL A 244 -5.42 -15.86 -6.28
N GLY A 245 -5.68 -15.31 -5.09
CA GLY A 245 -6.74 -14.34 -4.85
C GLY A 245 -6.56 -13.02 -5.60
N GLU A 246 -5.34 -12.48 -5.64
CA GLU A 246 -4.97 -11.23 -6.34
C GLU A 246 -5.03 -11.38 -7.86
N VAL A 247 -4.53 -12.50 -8.39
CA VAL A 247 -4.62 -12.85 -9.82
C VAL A 247 -6.08 -12.96 -10.26
N ASP A 248 -6.92 -13.45 -9.34
CA ASP A 248 -8.38 -13.35 -9.45
C ASP A 248 -8.96 -14.05 -10.69
N LEU A 249 -8.35 -15.20 -11.02
CA LEU A 249 -8.78 -16.09 -12.08
C LEU A 249 -9.68 -17.17 -11.50
N LYS A 250 -10.88 -17.34 -12.07
CA LYS A 250 -11.87 -18.33 -11.64
C LYS A 250 -11.32 -19.76 -11.57
N ALA A 251 -10.33 -20.07 -12.41
CA ALA A 251 -9.61 -21.34 -12.40
C ALA A 251 -8.95 -21.69 -11.04
N GLY A 252 -8.71 -20.70 -10.17
CA GLY A 252 -8.13 -20.89 -8.84
C GLY A 252 -9.12 -21.40 -7.80
N GLU A 253 -10.44 -21.35 -8.06
CA GLU A 253 -11.47 -21.73 -7.09
C GLU A 253 -11.25 -23.15 -6.56
N PHE A 254 -11.04 -24.12 -7.47
CA PHE A 254 -10.88 -25.51 -7.08
C PHE A 254 -9.67 -25.70 -6.16
N SER A 255 -8.52 -25.14 -6.54
CA SER A 255 -7.29 -25.23 -5.75
C SER A 255 -7.43 -24.60 -4.36
N LEU A 256 -8.11 -23.45 -4.26
CA LEU A 256 -8.38 -22.78 -2.97
C LEU A 256 -9.34 -23.59 -2.10
N ARG A 257 -10.39 -24.20 -2.66
CA ARG A 257 -11.31 -25.08 -1.92
C ARG A 257 -10.58 -26.29 -1.36
N GLU A 258 -9.76 -26.95 -2.18
CA GLU A 258 -8.96 -28.10 -1.76
C GLU A 258 -8.00 -27.74 -0.64
N ALA A 259 -7.30 -26.60 -0.76
CA ALA A 259 -6.41 -26.11 0.28
C ALA A 259 -7.15 -25.80 1.60
N LEU A 260 -8.34 -25.20 1.51
CA LEU A 260 -9.15 -24.86 2.68
C LEU A 260 -9.57 -26.09 3.50
N LEU A 261 -9.83 -27.22 2.85
CA LEU A 261 -10.25 -28.46 3.50
C LEU A 261 -9.14 -29.06 4.40
N ILE A 262 -7.89 -28.85 4.02
CA ILE A 262 -6.72 -29.44 4.70
C ILE A 262 -5.90 -28.42 5.49
N GLU A 263 -6.18 -27.12 5.39
CA GLU A 263 -5.42 -26.10 6.11
C GLU A 263 -5.74 -26.11 7.60
N HIS A 264 -4.72 -26.22 8.45
CA HIS A 264 -4.87 -26.25 9.90
C HIS A 264 -4.41 -24.96 10.58
N GLU A 265 -3.55 -24.16 9.94
CA GLU A 265 -3.07 -22.89 10.47
C GLU A 265 -4.15 -21.82 10.40
N PRO A 266 -4.60 -21.25 11.54
CA PRO A 266 -5.76 -20.33 11.56
C PRO A 266 -5.61 -19.13 10.63
N ASN A 267 -4.43 -18.50 10.62
CA ASN A 267 -4.16 -17.31 9.80
C ASN A 267 -4.17 -17.64 8.31
N VAL A 268 -3.64 -18.80 7.91
CA VAL A 268 -3.63 -19.25 6.52
C VAL A 268 -5.02 -19.64 6.08
N ARG A 269 -5.76 -20.36 6.94
CA ARG A 269 -7.14 -20.76 6.69
C ARG A 269 -8.03 -19.54 6.44
N GLU A 270 -7.89 -18.49 7.24
CA GLU A 270 -8.67 -17.27 7.08
C GLU A 270 -8.32 -16.51 5.80
N GLN A 271 -7.03 -16.46 5.44
CA GLN A 271 -6.59 -15.89 4.18
C GLN A 271 -7.18 -16.65 2.98
N ILE A 272 -7.15 -17.99 3.00
CA ILE A 272 -7.76 -18.82 1.94
C ILE A 272 -9.26 -18.55 1.80
N LYS A 273 -10.00 -18.38 2.91
CA LYS A 273 -11.42 -18.01 2.83
C LYS A 273 -11.62 -16.66 2.16
N LYS A 274 -10.83 -15.65 2.54
CA LYS A 274 -10.89 -14.31 1.96
C LYS A 274 -10.60 -14.34 0.46
N ASP A 275 -9.53 -15.03 0.06
CA ASP A 275 -9.13 -15.12 -1.35
C ASP A 275 -10.11 -15.95 -2.17
N LEU A 276 -10.66 -17.03 -1.59
CA LEU A 276 -11.75 -17.79 -2.21
C LEU A 276 -12.98 -16.91 -2.41
N ALA A 277 -13.36 -16.11 -1.42
CA ALA A 277 -14.47 -15.16 -1.53
C ALA A 277 -14.26 -14.16 -2.68
N ASN A 278 -13.03 -13.66 -2.87
CA ASN A 278 -12.68 -12.79 -3.99
C ASN A 278 -12.84 -13.51 -5.35
N VAL A 279 -12.31 -14.73 -5.47
CA VAL A 279 -12.33 -15.52 -6.72
C VAL A 279 -13.76 -15.96 -7.09
N ILE A 280 -14.63 -16.24 -6.11
CA ILE A 280 -16.02 -16.64 -6.36
C ILE A 280 -17.00 -15.46 -6.40
N GLY A 281 -16.59 -14.29 -5.93
CA GLY A 281 -17.43 -13.10 -5.83
C GLY A 281 -18.05 -12.71 -7.17
N PHE A 282 -19.32 -12.31 -7.15
CA PHE A 282 -19.99 -11.78 -8.33
C PHE A 282 -19.33 -10.47 -8.76
N LYS A 283 -18.95 -10.37 -10.03
CA LYS A 283 -18.36 -9.16 -10.61
C LYS A 283 -19.33 -8.56 -11.60
N MET A 284 -19.65 -7.28 -11.42
CA MET A 284 -20.37 -6.52 -12.42
C MET A 284 -19.53 -6.50 -13.72
N PRO A 285 -20.11 -6.82 -14.88
CA PRO A 285 -19.45 -6.61 -16.16
C PRO A 285 -19.09 -5.13 -16.28
N ALA A 286 -17.85 -4.83 -16.68
CA ALA A 286 -17.35 -3.45 -16.85
C ALA A 286 -18.18 -2.59 -17.83
N THR A 287 -19.08 -3.20 -18.60
CA THR A 287 -19.92 -2.57 -19.62
C THR A 287 -21.26 -2.02 -19.11
N SER A 288 -21.55 -2.07 -17.81
CA SER A 288 -22.87 -1.67 -17.27
C SER A 288 -23.14 -0.15 -17.23
N PHE A 289 -22.30 0.69 -17.85
CA PHE A 289 -22.46 2.16 -17.92
C PHE A 289 -23.08 2.69 -19.23
N MET A 290 -23.52 1.84 -20.16
CA MET A 290 -24.09 2.28 -21.46
C MET A 290 -25.61 2.51 -21.44
N PHE A 291 -26.21 2.84 -20.29
CA PHE A 291 -27.64 3.18 -20.20
C PHE A 291 -27.89 4.42 -19.34
N THR A 292 -27.32 5.56 -19.72
CA THR A 292 -27.90 6.87 -19.41
C THR A 292 -27.57 7.84 -20.53
N GLU A 293 -28.59 8.56 -21.00
CA GLU A 293 -28.59 9.63 -22.02
C GLU A 293 -28.85 9.24 -23.49
N GLN A 294 -30.02 8.63 -23.73
CA GLN A 294 -30.83 8.97 -24.90
C GLN A 294 -32.30 9.16 -24.51
N ILE A 295 -32.59 10.15 -23.66
CA ILE A 295 -33.92 10.76 -23.57
C ILE A 295 -33.70 12.26 -23.38
N GLY A 296 -33.85 13.03 -24.47
CA GLY A 296 -33.69 14.48 -24.44
C GLY A 296 -33.29 15.06 -25.80
N LYS A 297 -34.14 14.90 -26.82
CA LYS A 297 -34.25 15.84 -27.94
C LYS A 297 -35.69 16.31 -28.01
#